data_AF-A0A382QBF0-F1
#
_entry.id   AF-A0A382QBF0-F1
#
_cell.length_a   1.000
_cell.length_b   1.000
_cell.length_c   1.000
_cell.angle_alpha   90.00
_cell.angle_beta   90.00
_cell.angle_gamma   90.00
#
_symmetry.space_group_name_H-M   'P 1'
#
loop_
_entity.id
_entity.type
_entity.pdbx_description
1 polymer ?
#
loop_
_entity_poly.entity_id
_entity_poly.type
_entity_poly.pdbx_seq_one_letter_code
_entity_poly.pdbx_strand_id
1 'polypeptide(L)' 'MSIELILLAVNINLVSFSIFINDLTGQIFALFILTVAAAEAAIGLAIIVVYYRNSGTIRVEEINNLKG' A
#
# COMPACT_ATOMS: atom_id res chain seq x y z
N MET A 1 -6.00 -3.57 2.43
CA MET A 1 -5.98 -3.24 3.88
C MET A 1 -4.74 -3.76 4.61
N SER A 2 -4.33 -5.03 4.46
CA SER A 2 -3.13 -5.52 5.18
C SER A 2 -1.84 -4.83 4.74
N ILE A 3 -1.71 -4.45 3.47
CA ILE A 3 -0.53 -3.77 2.92
C ILE A 3 -0.40 -2.36 3.48
N GLU A 4 -1.51 -1.66 3.62
CA GLU A 4 -1.62 -0.30 4.14
C GLU A 4 -1.20 -0.26 5.62
N LEU A 5 -1.60 -1.28 6.39
CA LEU A 5 -1.14 -1.45 7.78
C LEU A 5 0.37 -1.71 7.86
N ILE A 6 0.95 -2.47 6.92
CA ILE A 6 2.39 -2.70 6.86
C ILE A 6 3.12 -1.39 6.52
N LEU A 7 2.65 -0.64 5.53
CA LEU A 7 3.25 0.65 5.15
C LEU A 7 3.15 1.67 6.29
N LEU A 8 2.06 1.67 7.07
CA LEU A 8 1.93 2.49 8.27
C LEU A 8 2.94 2.06 9.35
N ALA A 9 3.10 0.76 9.59
CA ALA A 9 4.08 0.26 10.56
C ALA A 9 5.52 0.66 10.19
N VAL A 10 5.87 0.60 8.90
CA VAL A 10 7.17 1.05 8.39
C VAL A 10 7.36 2.56 8.61
N ASN A 11 6.35 3.38 8.35
CA ASN A 11 6.41 4.82 8.60
C ASN A 11 6.65 5.15 10.08
N ILE A 12 5.93 4.49 10.99
CA ILE A 12 6.13 4.66 12.44
C ILE A 12 7.56 4.30 12.83
N ASN A 13 8.08 3.20 12.28
CA ASN A 13 9.44 2.74 12.55
C ASN A 13 10.49 3.77 12.09
N LEU A 14 10.37 4.29 10.87
CA LEU A 14 11.28 5.31 10.32
C LEU A 14 11.28 6.61 11.13
N VAL A 15 10.10 7.10 11.52
CA VAL A 15 9.99 8.29 12.37
C VAL A 15 10.57 8.02 13.76
N SER A 16 10.33 6.84 14.34
CA SER A 16 10.88 6.46 15.65
C SER A 16 12.41 6.44 15.64
N PHE A 17 13.03 5.84 14.62
CA PHE A 17 14.49 5.82 14.49
C PHE A 17 15.08 7.17 14.13
N SER A 18 14.36 7.99 13.34
CA SER A 18 14.75 9.38 13.07
C SER A 18 14.93 10.17 14.36
N ILE A 19 13.98 10.03 15.30
CA ILE A 19 14.06 10.67 16.63
C ILE A 19 15.19 10.06 17.47
N PHE A 20 15.32 8.72 17.47
CA PHE A 20 16.34 8.03 18.27
C PHE A 20 17.78 8.39 17.88
N ILE A 21 18.06 8.52 16.57
CA ILE A 21 19.39 8.81 16.02
C ILE A 21 19.62 10.34 15.87
N ASN A 22 18.60 11.18 16.09
CA ASN A 22 18.61 12.62 15.77
C ASN A 22 18.97 12.90 14.31
N ASP A 23 18.42 12.11 13.39
CA ASP A 23 18.60 12.28 11.94
C ASP A 23 17.26 12.53 11.25
N LEU A 24 17.17 13.59 10.45
CA LEU A 24 15.93 13.98 9.76
C LEU A 24 15.60 13.05 8.58
N THR A 25 16.55 12.25 8.09
CA THR A 25 16.38 11.39 6.91
C THR A 25 15.19 10.45 7.05
N GLY A 26 14.95 9.86 8.23
CA GLY A 26 13.82 8.95 8.45
C GLY A 26 12.45 9.63 8.31
N GLN A 27 12.31 10.89 8.75
CA GLN A 27 11.08 11.67 8.54
C GLN A 27 10.86 12.04 7.07
N ILE A 28 11.93 12.40 6.36
CA ILE A 28 11.87 12.68 4.91
C ILE A 28 11.42 11.43 4.15
N PHE A 29 11.98 10.27 4.48
CA PHE A 29 11.62 9.02 3.83
C PHE A 29 10.19 8.60 4.14
N ALA A 30 9.71 8.85 5.37
CA ALA A 30 8.32 8.59 5.75
C ALA A 30 7.33 9.41 4.88
N LEU A 31 7.66 10.66 4.56
CA LEU A 31 6.84 11.49 3.67
C LEU A 31 6.71 10.87 2.26
N PHE A 32 7.80 10.34 1.71
CA PHE A 32 7.77 9.66 0.41
C PHE A 32 6.97 8.34 0.46
N ILE A 33 7.05 7.58 1.54
CA ILE A 33 6.26 6.36 1.67
C ILE A 33 4.77 6.69 1.74
N LEU A 34 4.37 7.76 2.45
CA LEU A 34 2.98 8.19 2.50
C LEU A 34 2.42 8.56 1.11
N THR A 35 3.20 9.22 0.25
CA THR A 35 2.76 9.55 -1.11
C THR A 35 2.63 8.31 -1.98
N VAL A 36 3.56 7.36 -1.87
CA VAL A 36 3.49 6.06 -2.56
C VAL A 36 2.29 5.25 -2.08
N ALA A 37 2.05 5.19 -0.77
CA ALA A 37 0.91 4.50 -0.19
C ALA A 37 -0.43 5.08 -0.68
N ALA A 38 -0.53 6.40 -0.78
CA ALA A 38 -1.72 7.06 -1.33
C ALA A 38 -1.94 6.70 -2.81
N ALA A 39 -0.87 6.69 -3.62
CA ALA A 39 -0.95 6.32 -5.03
C ALA A 39 -1.31 4.83 -5.22
N GLU A 40 -0.70 3.94 -4.44
CA GLU A 40 -0.96 2.50 -4.49
C GLU A 40 -2.39 2.17 -4.08
N ALA A 41 -2.90 2.77 -2.99
CA ALA A 41 -4.29 2.57 -2.57
C ALA A 41 -5.30 3.05 -3.63
N ALA A 42 -5.04 4.20 -4.28
CA ALA A 42 -5.89 4.71 -5.34
C ALA A 42 -5.94 3.77 -6.56
N ILE A 43 -4.76 3.28 -6.99
CA ILE A 43 -4.65 2.35 -8.12
C ILE A 43 -5.25 0.98 -7.77
N GLY A 44 -4.94 0.43 -6.60
CA GLY A 44 -5.46 -0.85 -6.13
C GLY A 44 -6.98 -0.87 -6.08
N LEU A 45 -7.60 0.19 -5.53
CA LEU A 45 -9.04 0.32 -5.53
C LEU A 45 -9.62 0.46 -6.95
N ALA A 46 -8.97 1.25 -7.83
CA ALA A 46 -9.41 1.39 -9.21
C ALA A 46 -9.44 0.04 -9.95
N ILE A 47 -8.40 -0.79 -9.76
CA ILE A 47 -8.33 -2.14 -10.34
C ILE A 47 -9.46 -3.02 -9.79
N ILE A 48 -9.67 -3.02 -8.47
CA ILE A 48 -10.73 -3.82 -7.84
C ILE A 48 -12.11 -3.40 -8.36
N VAL A 49 -12.38 -2.10 -8.49
CA VAL A 49 -13.66 -1.59 -8.99
C VAL A 49 -13.90 -2.01 -10.45
N VAL A 50 -12.88 -1.88 -11.31
CA VAL A 50 -12.98 -2.29 -12.71
C VAL A 50 -13.18 -3.81 -12.83
N TYR A 51 -12.46 -4.59 -12.01
CA TYR A 51 -12.62 -6.04 -11.98
C TYR A 51 -14.01 -6.46 -11.51
N TYR A 52 -14.49 -5.87 -10.41
CA TYR A 52 -15.81 -6.14 -9.86
C TYR A 52 -16.93 -5.85 -10.86
N ARG A 53 -16.79 -4.80 -11.67
CA ARG A 53 -17.77 -4.47 -12.73
C ARG A 53 -17.91 -5.57 -13.78
N ASN A 54 -16.85 -6.34 -14.03
CA ASN A 54 -16.85 -7.40 -15.04
C ASN A 54 -17.15 -8.78 -14.45
N SER A 55 -16.67 -9.07 -13.23
CA SER A 55 -16.76 -10.41 -12.62
C SER A 55 -17.85 -10.53 -11.54
N GLY A 56 -18.39 -9.42 -11.02
CA GLY A 56 -19.42 -9.41 -9.97
C GLY A 56 -18.96 -9.89 -8.58
N THR A 57 -17.68 -10.18 -8.42
CA THR A 57 -17.03 -10.75 -7.23
C THR A 57 -15.67 -10.09 -7.01
N ILE A 58 -15.23 -10.02 -5.76
CA ILE A 58 -13.88 -9.54 -5.37
C ILE A 58 -12.98 -10.68 -4.88
N ARG A 59 -13.45 -11.93 -4.95
CA ARG A 59 -12.67 -13.09 -4.50
C ARG A 59 -11.50 -13.32 -5.45
N VAL A 60 -10.30 -13.25 -4.91
CA VAL A 60 -9.05 -13.41 -5.67
C VAL A 60 -8.88 -14.85 -6.17
N GLU A 61 -9.40 -15.83 -5.43
CA GLU A 61 -9.37 -17.27 -5.78
C GLU A 61 -10.11 -17.59 -7.09
N GLU A 62 -11.08 -16.76 -7.47
CA GLU A 62 -11.89 -16.93 -8.68
C GLU A 62 -11.20 -16.35 -9.94
N ILE A 63 -10.03 -15.73 -9.78
CA ILE A 63 -9.24 -15.14 -10.88
C ILE A 63 -8.31 -16.19 -11.51
N ASN A 64 -8.84 -17.13 -12.28
CA ASN A 64 -8.09 -18.26 -12.85
C ASN A 64 -8.17 -18.39 -14.39
N ASN A 65 -8.44 -17.29 -15.09
CA ASN A 65 -8.64 -17.28 -16.55
C ASN A 65 -7.35 -17.44 -17.38
N LEU A 66 -6.17 -17.28 -16.78
CA LEU A 66 -4.89 -17.50 -17.46
C LEU A 66 -4.62 -19.01 -17.53
N LYS A 67 -4.56 -19.55 -18.75
CA LYS A 67 -4.16 -20.93 -19.03
C LYS A 67 -2.85 -20.92 -19.82
N GLY A 68 -1.86 -21.65 -19.29
CA GLY A 68 -0.61 -22.00 -19.96
C GLY A 68 -0.50 -23.51 -20.08
#